data_AF-B4KKZ2-F1
#
_entry.id   AF-B4KKZ2-F1
#
_cell.length_a   1.000
_cell.length_b   1.000
_cell.length_c   1.000
_cell.angle_alpha   90.00
_cell.angle_beta   90.00
_cell.angle_gamma   90.00
#
_symmetry.space_group_name_H-M   'P 1'
#
loop_
_entity.id
_entity.type
_entity.pdbx_description
1 polymer ?
#
loop_
_entity_poly.entity_id
_entity_poly.type
_entity_poly.pdbx_seq_one_letter_code
_entity_poly.pdbx_strand_id
1 'polypeptide(L)'
;MCLPYRLIYLTILLIAFAQARPQRSLQHIAVVENAAWEQTLPQQLQNPFYKTPRVRDALARSSWFGPGEQVVYERQAEKIPRMEIYNVLAHAGLIPYRKHF
;
A
#
# COMPACT_ATOMS: atom_id res chain seq x y z
N MET A 1 23.51 -13.73 -41.47
CA MET A 1 23.08 -12.63 -40.57
C MET A 1 24.31 -12.01 -39.93
N CYS A 2 24.54 -10.72 -40.15
CA CYS A 2 25.78 -10.03 -39.80
C CYS A 2 25.98 -9.88 -38.27
N LEU A 3 27.21 -10.09 -37.80
CA LEU A 3 27.65 -9.91 -36.40
C LEU A 3 27.10 -8.66 -35.68
N PRO A 4 27.04 -7.46 -36.30
CA PRO A 4 26.48 -6.27 -35.64
C PRO A 4 25.00 -6.39 -35.29
N TYR A 5 24.21 -7.09 -36.12
CA TYR A 5 22.77 -7.25 -35.90
C TYR A 5 22.48 -8.17 -34.70
N ARG A 6 23.34 -9.18 -34.49
CA ARG A 6 23.27 -10.04 -33.30
C ARG A 6 23.61 -9.29 -32.02
N LEU A 7 24.61 -8.41 -32.07
CA LEU A 7 24.96 -7.57 -30.92
C LEU A 7 23.84 -6.58 -30.57
N ILE A 8 23.20 -5.97 -31.58
CA ILE A 8 22.05 -5.08 -31.38
C ILE A 8 20.86 -5.83 -30.78
N TYR A 9 20.55 -7.04 -31.26
CA TYR A 9 19.48 -7.84 -30.67
C TYR A 9 19.77 -8.24 -29.22
N LEU A 10 21.02 -8.60 -28.90
CA LEU A 10 21.42 -8.95 -27.55
C LEU A 10 21.37 -7.75 -26.59
N THR A 11 21.74 -6.54 -27.05
CA THR A 11 21.62 -5.34 -26.21
C THR A 11 20.17 -4.95 -25.97
N ILE A 12 19.30 -5.03 -27.00
CA ILE A 12 17.86 -4.81 -26.84
C ILE A 12 17.25 -5.82 -25.86
N LEU A 13 17.62 -7.10 -25.99
CA LEU A 13 17.16 -8.16 -25.09
C LEU A 13 17.60 -7.90 -23.64
N LEU A 14 18.87 -7.53 -23.42
CA LEU A 14 19.40 -7.20 -22.09
C LEU A 14 18.68 -6.00 -21.45
N ILE A 15 18.40 -4.96 -22.23
CA ILE A 15 17.66 -3.78 -21.75
C ILE A 15 16.23 -4.18 -21.37
N ALA A 16 15.55 -4.98 -22.21
CA ALA A 16 14.21 -5.48 -21.91
C ALA A 16 14.18 -6.31 -20.61
N PHE A 17 15.17 -7.20 -20.41
CA PHE A 17 15.31 -7.97 -19.17
C PHE A 17 15.62 -7.09 -17.96
N ALA A 18 16.41 -6.02 -18.11
CA ALA A 18 16.71 -5.10 -17.02
C ALA A 18 15.50 -4.24 -16.62
N GLN A 19 14.63 -3.90 -17.58
CA GLN A 19 13.37 -3.18 -17.37
C GLN A 19 12.27 -4.10 -16.80
N ALA A 20 12.35 -5.41 -17.04
CA ALA A 20 11.44 -6.41 -16.48
C ALA A 20 11.72 -6.75 -15.01
N ARG A 21 12.49 -5.92 -14.28
CA ARG A 21 12.61 -6.05 -12.83
C ARG A 21 11.20 -5.87 -12.24
N PRO A 22 10.72 -6.81 -11.42
CA PRO A 22 9.44 -6.63 -10.76
C PRO A 22 9.55 -5.36 -9.91
N GLN A 23 8.75 -4.34 -10.25
CA GLN A 23 8.56 -3.17 -9.41
C GLN A 23 8.02 -3.70 -8.08
N ARG A 24 8.89 -3.83 -7.06
CA ARG A 24 8.45 -4.18 -5.72
C ARG A 24 7.59 -3.01 -5.25
N SER A 25 6.28 -3.20 -5.27
CA SER A 25 5.35 -2.25 -4.67
C SER A 25 5.76 -2.05 -3.21
N LEU A 26 6.18 -0.83 -2.87
CA LEU A 26 6.43 -0.44 -1.48
C LEU A 26 5.11 -0.17 -0.73
N GLN A 27 3.98 -0.21 -1.44
CA GLN A 27 2.65 -0.06 -0.85
C GLN A 27 2.26 -1.37 -0.17
N HIS A 28 1.91 -1.28 1.11
CA HIS A 28 1.35 -2.39 1.87
C HIS A 28 0.01 -2.86 1.27
N ILE A 29 -0.29 -4.16 1.32
CA ILE A 29 -1.46 -4.76 0.66
C ILE A 29 -2.79 -4.10 1.08
N ALA A 30 -2.97 -3.85 2.38
CA ALA A 30 -4.16 -3.17 2.89
C ALA A 30 -4.35 -1.74 2.34
N VAL A 31 -3.29 -1.05 1.92
CA VAL A 31 -3.43 0.27 1.25
C VAL A 31 -3.99 0.10 -0.15
N VAL A 32 -3.53 -0.92 -0.87
CA VAL A 32 -4.00 -1.28 -2.21
C VAL A 32 -5.46 -1.72 -2.16
N GLU A 33 -5.80 -2.59 -1.21
CA GLU A 33 -7.17 -3.06 -1.00
C GLU A 33 -8.10 -1.90 -0.63
N ASN A 34 -7.72 -1.06 0.33
CA ASN A 34 -8.52 0.13 0.68
C ASN A 34 -8.76 1.04 -0.53
N ALA A 35 -7.74 1.26 -1.36
CA ALA A 35 -7.90 2.05 -2.59
C ALA A 35 -8.85 1.41 -3.60
N ALA A 36 -8.88 0.07 -3.69
CA ALA A 36 -9.84 -0.64 -4.53
C ALA A 36 -11.27 -0.56 -3.96
N TRP A 37 -11.43 -0.71 -2.64
CA TRP A 37 -12.73 -0.57 -1.97
C TRP A 37 -13.28 0.85 -2.09
N GLU A 38 -12.44 1.86 -1.97
CA GLU A 38 -12.80 3.26 -2.14
C GLU A 38 -13.45 3.54 -3.50
N GLN A 39 -13.00 2.86 -4.56
CA GLN A 39 -13.55 3.02 -5.92
C GLN A 39 -14.99 2.48 -6.03
N THR A 40 -15.39 1.59 -5.13
CA THR A 40 -16.76 1.05 -5.08
C THR A 40 -17.74 1.99 -4.38
N LEU A 41 -17.24 2.98 -3.64
CA LEU A 41 -18.08 3.90 -2.88
C LEU A 41 -18.79 4.91 -3.79
N PRO A 42 -20.01 5.36 -3.40
CA PRO A 42 -20.65 6.52 -4.01
C PRO A 42 -19.74 7.75 -3.99
N GLN A 43 -19.86 8.61 -5.01
CA GLN A 43 -18.96 9.76 -5.21
C GLN A 43 -18.82 10.67 -3.99
N GLN A 44 -19.89 10.83 -3.21
CA GLN A 44 -19.97 11.67 -2.02
C GLN A 44 -19.17 11.10 -0.84
N LEU A 45 -18.93 9.79 -0.81
CA LEU A 45 -18.16 9.11 0.22
C LEU A 45 -16.71 8.85 -0.19
N GLN A 46 -16.39 9.03 -1.47
CA GLN A 46 -15.02 8.93 -1.95
C GLN A 46 -14.16 10.10 -1.45
N ASN A 47 -12.93 9.78 -1.07
CA ASN A 47 -11.92 10.73 -0.65
C ASN A 47 -11.69 11.81 -1.73
N PRO A 48 -11.93 13.10 -1.41
CA PRO A 48 -11.73 14.19 -2.36
C PRO A 48 -10.26 14.61 -2.50
N PHE A 49 -9.42 14.36 -1.49
CA PHE A 49 -8.05 14.89 -1.40
C PHE A 49 -7.15 14.38 -2.53
N TYR A 50 -7.30 13.11 -2.92
CA TYR A 50 -6.48 12.52 -3.99
C TYR A 50 -6.98 12.82 -5.41
N LYS A 51 -8.14 13.48 -5.56
CA LYS A 51 -8.71 13.82 -6.88
C LYS A 51 -8.04 15.06 -7.49
N THR A 52 -7.52 15.96 -6.66
CA THR A 52 -6.82 17.17 -7.12
C THR A 52 -5.32 16.87 -7.28
N PRO A 53 -4.74 16.98 -8.49
CA PRO A 53 -3.33 16.63 -8.73
C PRO A 53 -2.36 17.36 -7.79
N ARG A 54 -2.55 18.67 -7.59
CA ARG A 54 -1.72 19.49 -6.70
C ARG A 54 -1.73 18.99 -5.25
N VAL A 55 -2.89 18.60 -4.73
CA VAL A 55 -3.04 18.12 -3.35
C VAL A 55 -2.40 16.75 -3.20
N ARG A 56 -2.65 15.85 -4.16
CA ARG A 56 -2.03 14.52 -4.21
C ARG A 56 -0.51 14.62 -4.21
N ASP A 57 0.07 15.48 -5.04
CA ASP A 57 1.53 15.60 -5.17
C ASP A 57 2.16 16.21 -3.90
N ALA A 58 1.46 17.14 -3.24
CA ALA A 58 1.91 17.69 -1.96
C ALA A 58 1.88 16.63 -0.84
N LEU A 59 0.79 15.86 -0.74
CA LEU A 59 0.63 14.80 0.26
C LEU A 59 1.61 13.64 0.03
N ALA A 60 1.88 13.29 -1.23
CA ALA A 60 2.81 12.21 -1.57
C ALA A 60 4.24 12.51 -1.07
N ARG A 61 4.68 13.77 -1.11
CA ARG A 61 6.01 14.18 -0.63
C ARG A 61 6.16 14.01 0.88
N SER A 62 5.12 14.31 1.65
CA SER A 62 5.12 14.17 3.10
C SER A 62 4.80 12.75 3.58
N SER A 63 4.19 11.93 2.72
CA SER A 63 3.81 10.56 3.05
C SER A 63 4.91 9.53 2.75
N TRP A 64 6.02 9.97 2.15
CA TRP A 64 7.17 9.10 1.87
C TRP A 64 8.03 8.92 3.12
N PHE A 65 8.68 7.75 3.23
CA PHE A 65 9.50 7.39 4.37
C PHE A 65 10.55 8.46 4.68
N GLY A 66 10.56 8.94 5.93
CA GLY A 66 11.56 9.85 6.46
C GLY A 66 12.88 9.16 6.84
N PRO A 67 13.92 9.93 7.22
CA PRO A 67 15.18 9.37 7.70
C PRO A 67 14.97 8.44 8.90
N GLY A 68 15.42 7.19 8.79
CA GLY A 68 15.30 6.17 9.83
C GLY A 68 13.99 5.37 9.80
N GLU A 69 13.06 5.70 8.90
CA GLU A 69 11.83 4.93 8.72
C GLU A 69 12.07 3.73 7.80
N GLN A 70 11.32 2.64 8.06
CA GLN A 70 11.42 1.40 7.30
C GLN A 70 10.08 1.05 6.68
N VAL A 71 10.13 0.37 5.54
CA VAL A 71 8.94 -0.17 4.88
C VAL A 71 8.29 -1.20 5.81
N VAL A 72 7.01 -0.96 6.12
CA VAL A 72 6.21 -1.90 6.90
C VAL A 72 5.66 -2.95 5.94
N TYR A 73 6.20 -4.16 6.01
CA TYR A 73 5.70 -5.32 5.25
C TYR A 73 4.58 -6.06 5.99
N GLU A 74 4.67 -6.12 7.32
CA GLU A 74 3.67 -6.73 8.20
C GLU A 74 3.32 -5.74 9.31
N ARG A 75 2.04 -5.41 9.46
CA ARG A 75 1.61 -4.53 10.55
C ARG A 75 1.50 -5.34 11.84
N GLN A 76 2.15 -4.88 12.91
CA GLN A 76 1.97 -5.49 14.23
C GLN A 76 0.51 -5.46 14.70
N ALA A 77 -0.24 -4.43 14.30
CA ALA A 77 -1.67 -4.32 14.58
C ALA A 77 -2.50 -5.47 13.98
N GLU A 78 -2.06 -6.09 12.89
CA GLU A 78 -2.75 -7.23 12.27
C GLU A 78 -2.55 -8.53 13.07
N LYS A 79 -1.54 -8.56 13.95
CA LYS A 79 -1.25 -9.70 14.84
C LYS A 79 -2.06 -9.66 16.13
N ILE A 80 -2.72 -8.54 16.42
CA ILE A 80 -3.54 -8.37 17.63
C ILE A 80 -4.83 -9.21 17.49
N PRO A 81 -5.08 -10.18 18.38
CA PRO A 81 -6.31 -10.95 18.38
C PRO A 81 -7.54 -10.04 18.52
N ARG A 82 -8.61 -10.33 17.77
CA ARG A 82 -9.85 -9.53 17.82
C ARG A 82 -10.44 -9.44 19.24
N MET A 83 -10.28 -10.50 20.04
CA MET A 83 -10.72 -10.50 21.43
C MET A 83 -9.98 -9.48 22.30
N GLU A 84 -8.69 -9.24 22.06
CA GLU A 84 -7.93 -8.22 22.79
C GLU A 84 -8.47 -6.81 22.47
N ILE A 85 -8.78 -6.56 21.20
CA ILE A 85 -9.41 -5.29 20.78
C ILE A 85 -10.74 -5.10 21.52
N TYR A 86 -11.60 -6.12 21.55
CA TYR A 86 -12.88 -6.05 22.28
C TYR A 86 -12.68 -5.82 23.78
N ASN A 87 -11.71 -6.50 24.40
CA ASN A 87 -11.41 -6.32 25.81
C ASN A 87 -10.99 -4.87 26.09
N VAL A 88 -10.07 -4.30 25.32
CA VAL A 88 -9.62 -2.91 25.50
C VAL A 88 -10.79 -1.94 25.36
N LEU A 89 -11.62 -2.09 24.32
CA LEU A 89 -12.77 -1.22 24.10
C LEU A 89 -13.81 -1.32 25.23
N ALA A 90 -14.04 -2.52 25.76
CA ALA A 90 -14.98 -2.73 26.86
C ALA A 90 -14.47 -2.13 28.18
N HIS A 91 -13.19 -2.30 28.50
CA HIS A 91 -12.60 -1.68 29.69
C HIS A 91 -12.55 -0.15 29.59
N ALA A 92 -12.42 0.39 28.38
CA ALA A 92 -12.51 1.82 28.11
C ALA A 92 -13.96 2.37 28.15
N GLY A 93 -14.97 1.51 28.32
CA GLY A 93 -16.39 1.92 28.33
C GLY A 93 -16.95 2.30 26.95
N LEU A 94 -16.23 2.00 25.86
CA LEU A 94 -16.67 2.33 24.50
C LEU A 94 -17.69 1.34 23.94
N ILE A 95 -17.70 0.12 24.46
CA ILE A 95 -18.66 -0.94 24.12
C ILE A 95 -19.10 -1.68 25.39
N PRO A 96 -20.31 -2.28 25.40
CA PRO A 96 -20.75 -3.09 26.53
C PRO A 96 -19.87 -4.34 26.69
N TYR A 97 -19.51 -4.66 27.94
CA TYR A 97 -18.79 -5.88 28.26
C TYR A 97 -19.69 -7.11 28.04
N ARG A 98 -19.25 -8.03 27.17
CA ARG A 98 -20.01 -9.26 26.87
C ARG A 98 -19.44 -10.43 27.66
N LYS A 99 -20.10 -10.82 28.76
CA LYS A 99 -19.79 -12.09 29.45
C LYS A 99 -20.10 -13.25 28.51
N HIS A 100 -19.06 -13.94 28.05
CA HIS A 100 -19.22 -15.22 27.36
C HIS A 100 -19.41 -16.26 28.47
N PHE A 101 -20.60 -16.85 28.56
CA PHE A 101 -20.92 -17.96 29.45
C PHE A 101 -20.67 -19.29 28.72
#